data_AF-C5LM24-F1
#
_entry.id   AF-C5LM24-F1
#
_cell.length_a   1.000
_cell.length_b   1.000
_cell.length_c   1.000
_cell.angle_alpha   90.00
_cell.angle_beta   90.00
_cell.angle_gamma   90.00
#
_symmetry.space_group_name_H-M   'P 1'
#
loop_
_entity.id
_entity.type
_entity.pdbx_description
1 polymer ?
#
loop_
_entity_poly.entity_id
_entity_poly.type
_entity_poly.pdbx_seq_one_letter_code
_entity_poly.pdbx_strand_id
1 'polypeptide(L)'
;MLLREALAFEELLTKSKFSSWRGVEQLSIFVERAEEGRRKLKKLNDNLRSTHEQILSGIIGLCELSLLRQGERWKSALSELQRKVEVAAEMVGASEKDSSTLLWRAHLDRQLQAVVEVQLIKGLQTFNKTLPDVMGEKSPISEFFSHFKIRVDILSSGKRVILKPPIEELRKKYYREVLKFVGRVGSIRGFGGVPRIFKKITEVSSGVREALVLAYSQAEDLFDRVERERGEVECWGVLGSVGEQRLVELVEFYDDADETIWEANLKQMRRKKRELERIPDFVKVDCFMVHLVILKAVVEEQIERFSLELVISLKRRVNEEIKSISERLESSLGKLSTVPESFREIAECENEVGKLSEELPSIRKHLDGLSQRAVLIESTGGGVVVGLEKLRELCGAVTVKVEGLGSIVEDSREKLKQRMGGRIDELEEMAERYASRWK
;
A
#
# COMPACT_ATOMS: atom_id res chain seq x y z
N MET A 1 -37.49 32.91 -38.62
CA MET A 1 -36.91 32.37 -39.86
C MET A 1 -37.86 32.57 -41.05
N LEU A 2 -39.06 31.98 -41.06
CA LEU A 2 -39.95 32.05 -42.25
C LEU A 2 -40.88 33.27 -42.32
N LEU A 3 -40.95 34.09 -41.26
CA LEU A 3 -41.86 35.24 -41.19
C LEU A 3 -41.67 36.21 -42.36
N ARG A 4 -40.42 36.49 -42.76
CA ARG A 4 -40.12 37.36 -43.90
C ARG A 4 -40.65 36.78 -45.22
N GLU A 5 -40.42 35.50 -45.47
CA GLU A 5 -40.92 34.82 -46.68
C GLU A 5 -42.45 34.71 -46.68
N ALA A 6 -43.06 34.53 -45.50
CA ALA A 6 -44.51 34.53 -45.35
C ALA A 6 -45.13 35.92 -45.61
N LEU A 7 -44.53 36.99 -45.09
CA LEU A 7 -44.94 38.37 -45.38
C LEU A 7 -44.73 38.73 -46.87
N ALA A 8 -43.63 38.28 -47.48
CA ALA A 8 -43.41 38.48 -48.92
C ALA A 8 -44.46 37.74 -49.77
N PHE A 9 -44.89 36.55 -49.34
CA PHE A 9 -45.98 35.82 -49.96
C PHE A 9 -47.33 36.54 -49.77
N GLU A 10 -47.60 37.06 -48.58
CA GLU A 10 -48.80 37.86 -48.29
C GLU A 10 -48.82 39.18 -49.10
N GLU A 11 -47.69 39.85 -49.24
CA GLU A 11 -47.54 41.03 -50.11
C GLU A 11 -47.81 40.70 -51.59
N LEU A 12 -47.37 39.53 -52.07
CA LEU A 12 -47.65 39.06 -53.42
C LEU A 12 -49.16 38.90 -53.65
N LEU A 13 -49.89 38.39 -52.64
CA LEU A 13 -51.34 38.23 -52.70
C LEU A 13 -52.08 39.57 -52.60
N THR A 14 -51.63 40.48 -51.72
CA THR A 14 -52.33 41.75 -51.43
C THR A 14 -52.05 42.88 -52.44
N LYS A 15 -50.84 42.95 -53.03
CA LYS A 15 -50.50 43.96 -54.05
C LYS A 15 -51.16 43.69 -55.41
N SER A 16 -51.69 42.48 -55.62
CA SER A 16 -52.45 42.13 -56.82
C SER A 16 -53.85 42.75 -56.78
N LYS A 17 -54.00 43.97 -57.32
CA LYS A 17 -55.32 44.60 -57.43
C LYS A 17 -56.15 43.85 -58.48
N PHE A 18 -57.08 43.01 -58.02
CA PHE A 18 -58.04 42.25 -58.84
C PHE A 18 -58.84 43.13 -59.83
N SER A 19 -58.93 44.44 -59.58
CA SER A 19 -59.66 45.42 -60.39
C SER A 19 -58.97 45.82 -61.71
N SER A 20 -57.75 45.34 -62.00
CA SER A 20 -57.01 45.67 -63.24
C SER A 20 -56.92 44.53 -64.26
N TRP A 21 -57.48 43.36 -63.97
CA TRP A 21 -57.36 42.17 -64.83
C TRP A 21 -58.33 42.25 -66.00
N ARG A 22 -57.82 42.36 -67.23
CA ARG A 22 -58.63 42.49 -68.45
C ARG A 22 -58.69 41.21 -69.30
N GLY A 23 -58.13 40.08 -68.82
CA GLY A 23 -58.15 38.80 -69.52
C GLY A 23 -57.68 37.60 -68.69
N VAL A 24 -58.05 36.39 -69.13
CA VAL A 24 -57.75 35.09 -68.48
C VAL A 24 -56.24 34.85 -68.33
N GLU A 25 -55.43 35.40 -69.24
CA GLU A 25 -53.98 35.26 -69.26
C GLU A 25 -53.30 35.95 -68.06
N GLN A 26 -53.79 37.11 -67.64
CA GLN A 26 -53.26 37.84 -66.48
C GLN A 26 -53.58 37.14 -65.15
N LEU A 27 -54.76 36.51 -65.07
CA LEU A 27 -55.15 35.65 -63.95
C LEU A 27 -54.25 34.40 -63.90
N SER A 28 -54.00 33.77 -65.04
CA SER A 28 -53.15 32.57 -65.13
C SER A 28 -51.73 32.84 -64.62
N ILE A 29 -51.11 33.95 -65.06
CA ILE A 29 -49.76 34.35 -64.62
C ILE A 29 -49.73 34.65 -63.11
N PHE A 30 -50.78 35.28 -62.57
CA PHE A 30 -50.88 35.52 -61.14
C PHE A 30 -51.00 34.22 -60.34
N VAL A 31 -51.88 33.31 -60.76
CA VAL A 31 -52.07 31.99 -60.14
C VAL A 31 -50.79 31.19 -60.17
N GLU A 32 -50.05 31.20 -61.27
CA GLU A 32 -48.77 30.50 -61.39
C GLU A 32 -47.72 31.06 -60.41
N ARG A 33 -47.59 32.38 -60.31
CA ARG A 33 -46.68 33.04 -59.35
C ARG A 33 -47.08 32.80 -57.89
N ALA A 34 -48.38 32.79 -57.59
CA ALA A 34 -48.89 32.49 -56.26
C ALA A 34 -48.63 31.01 -55.91
N GLU A 35 -48.84 30.09 -56.84
CA GLU A 35 -48.52 28.67 -56.63
C GLU A 35 -47.02 28.43 -56.48
N GLU A 36 -46.17 29.16 -57.22
CA GLU A 36 -44.71 29.09 -57.07
C GLU A 36 -44.27 29.62 -55.69
N GLY A 37 -44.80 30.77 -55.26
CA GLY A 37 -44.55 31.32 -53.93
C GLY A 37 -44.99 30.38 -52.81
N ARG A 38 -46.18 29.78 -52.95
CA ARG A 38 -46.71 28.76 -52.02
C ARG A 38 -45.81 27.53 -51.98
N ARG A 39 -45.39 27.00 -53.14
CA ARG A 39 -44.49 25.85 -53.25
C ARG A 39 -43.13 26.14 -52.60
N LYS A 40 -42.56 27.32 -52.84
CA LYS A 40 -41.31 27.77 -52.22
C LYS A 40 -41.44 27.82 -50.69
N LEU A 41 -42.48 28.48 -50.17
CA LEU A 41 -42.71 28.62 -48.73
C LEU A 41 -42.93 27.25 -48.07
N LYS A 42 -43.75 26.39 -48.68
CA LYS A 42 -43.98 25.02 -48.20
C LYS A 42 -42.68 24.22 -48.13
N LYS A 43 -41.87 24.24 -49.19
CA LYS A 43 -40.58 23.53 -49.22
C LYS A 43 -39.62 24.03 -48.14
N LEU A 44 -39.52 25.35 -47.96
CA LEU A 44 -38.69 25.93 -46.90
C LEU A 44 -39.20 25.54 -45.50
N ASN A 45 -40.51 25.50 -45.29
CA ASN A 45 -41.12 25.07 -44.04
C ASN A 45 -40.89 23.59 -43.73
N ASP A 46 -41.13 22.71 -44.69
CA ASP A 46 -40.94 21.27 -44.53
C ASP A 46 -39.47 20.94 -44.22
N ASN A 47 -38.54 21.60 -44.92
CA ASN A 47 -37.11 21.48 -44.66
C ASN A 47 -36.72 22.00 -43.27
N LEU A 48 -37.13 23.23 -42.91
CA LEU A 48 -36.77 23.83 -41.63
C LEU A 48 -37.33 23.00 -40.45
N ARG A 49 -38.56 22.49 -40.58
CA ARG A 49 -39.16 21.61 -39.59
C ARG A 49 -38.37 20.32 -39.43
N SER A 50 -38.07 19.62 -40.52
CA SER A 50 -37.29 18.38 -40.50
C SER A 50 -35.90 18.60 -39.87
N THR A 51 -35.20 19.66 -40.27
CA THR A 51 -33.89 19.99 -39.69
C THR A 51 -34.00 20.36 -38.21
N HIS A 52 -35.04 21.10 -37.80
CA HIS A 52 -35.27 21.42 -36.40
C HIS A 52 -35.51 20.17 -35.54
N GLU A 53 -36.34 19.23 -36.00
CA GLU A 53 -36.59 17.96 -35.33
C GLU A 53 -35.29 17.14 -35.20
N GLN A 54 -34.47 17.09 -36.24
CA GLN A 54 -33.15 16.44 -36.20
C GLN A 54 -32.19 17.09 -35.20
N ILE A 55 -32.17 18.42 -35.11
CA ILE A 55 -31.33 19.16 -34.15
C ILE A 55 -31.79 18.87 -32.72
N LEU A 56 -33.10 18.90 -32.45
CA LEU A 56 -33.64 18.57 -31.12
C LEU A 56 -33.31 17.13 -30.72
N SER A 57 -33.48 16.17 -31.62
CA SER A 57 -33.08 14.78 -31.38
C SER A 57 -31.58 14.65 -31.11
N GLY A 58 -30.74 15.41 -31.83
CA GLY A 58 -29.30 15.44 -31.60
C GLY A 58 -28.92 16.05 -30.25
N ILE A 59 -29.60 17.14 -29.83
CA ILE A 59 -29.43 17.74 -28.51
C ILE A 59 -29.78 16.73 -27.42
N ILE A 60 -30.90 15.99 -27.56
CA ILE A 60 -31.27 14.94 -26.62
C ILE A 60 -30.22 13.81 -26.60
N GLY A 61 -29.69 13.42 -27.77
CA GLY A 61 -28.62 12.41 -27.87
C GLY A 61 -27.34 12.79 -27.12
N LEU A 62 -27.05 14.08 -26.93
CA LEU A 62 -25.95 14.52 -26.07
C LEU A 62 -26.12 14.10 -24.60
N CYS A 63 -27.31 13.68 -24.15
CA CYS A 63 -27.52 13.10 -22.82
C CYS A 63 -26.87 11.72 -22.65
N GLU A 64 -26.59 11.00 -23.74
CA GLU A 64 -25.98 9.67 -23.71
C GLU A 64 -24.45 9.75 -23.66
N LEU A 65 -23.88 10.88 -24.12
CA LEU A 65 -22.46 11.15 -24.10
C LEU A 65 -22.05 11.78 -22.77
N SER A 66 -21.24 11.08 -21.99
CA SER A 66 -20.76 11.59 -20.70
C SER A 66 -19.85 12.80 -20.90
N LEU A 67 -20.28 13.98 -20.47
CA LEU A 67 -19.45 15.18 -20.51
C LEU A 67 -18.14 15.04 -19.70
N LEU A 68 -18.19 14.21 -18.64
CA LEU A 68 -17.04 13.92 -17.80
C LEU A 68 -16.01 13.07 -18.56
N ARG A 69 -16.41 11.89 -19.07
CA ARG A 69 -15.51 10.90 -19.71
C ARG A 69 -15.21 11.16 -21.18
N GLN A 70 -16.19 11.63 -21.92
CA GLN A 70 -16.19 11.69 -23.39
C GLN A 70 -16.24 13.14 -23.88
N GLY A 71 -15.56 14.06 -23.19
CA GLY A 71 -15.62 15.50 -23.47
C GLY A 71 -15.34 15.88 -24.94
N GLU A 72 -14.35 15.24 -25.58
CA GLU A 72 -14.04 15.50 -27.00
C GLU A 72 -15.13 15.00 -27.96
N ARG A 73 -15.69 13.82 -27.71
CA ARG A 73 -16.81 13.30 -28.51
C ARG A 73 -18.05 14.16 -28.33
N TRP A 74 -18.32 14.62 -27.09
CA TRP A 74 -19.41 15.52 -26.77
C TRP A 74 -19.25 16.86 -27.52
N LYS A 75 -18.04 17.43 -27.50
CA LYS A 75 -17.71 18.67 -28.22
C LYS A 75 -17.87 18.53 -29.74
N SER A 76 -17.38 17.42 -30.31
CA SER A 76 -17.53 17.12 -31.73
C SER A 76 -19.00 16.98 -32.14
N ALA A 77 -19.81 16.29 -31.34
CA ALA A 77 -21.25 16.17 -31.57
C ALA A 77 -21.96 17.53 -31.52
N LEU A 78 -21.60 18.39 -30.56
CA LEU A 78 -22.14 19.75 -30.49
C LEU A 78 -21.75 20.59 -31.71
N SER A 79 -20.49 20.52 -32.17
CA SER A 79 -20.04 21.24 -33.37
C SER A 79 -20.79 20.81 -34.63
N GLU A 80 -21.11 19.53 -34.77
CA GLU A 80 -21.93 19.06 -35.89
C GLU A 80 -23.36 19.61 -35.83
N LEU A 81 -23.96 19.73 -34.64
CA LEU A 81 -25.26 20.37 -34.48
C LEU A 81 -25.23 21.87 -34.81
N GLN A 82 -24.15 22.57 -34.42
CA GLN A 82 -23.94 23.98 -34.76
C GLN A 82 -23.88 24.17 -36.29
N ARG A 83 -23.12 23.31 -36.98
CA ARG A 83 -23.03 23.31 -38.45
C ARG A 83 -24.39 23.11 -39.11
N LYS A 84 -25.24 22.22 -38.58
CA LYS A 84 -26.62 22.03 -39.09
C LYS A 84 -27.49 23.27 -38.94
N VAL A 85 -27.33 24.02 -37.85
CA VAL A 85 -28.04 25.29 -37.62
C VAL A 85 -27.58 26.36 -38.63
N GLU A 86 -26.29 26.42 -38.93
CA GLU A 86 -25.74 27.34 -39.94
C GLU A 86 -26.30 27.05 -41.33
N VAL A 87 -26.23 25.79 -41.77
CA VAL A 87 -26.78 25.36 -43.08
C VAL A 87 -28.27 25.67 -43.20
N ALA A 88 -29.05 25.44 -42.13
CA ALA A 88 -30.48 25.74 -42.12
C ALA A 88 -30.77 27.25 -42.23
N ALA A 89 -29.96 28.09 -41.59
CA ALA A 89 -30.09 29.55 -41.67
C ALA A 89 -29.77 30.07 -43.08
N GLU A 90 -28.73 29.53 -43.72
CA GLU A 90 -28.34 29.86 -45.10
C GLU A 90 -29.43 29.50 -46.11
N MET A 91 -30.07 28.33 -45.97
CA MET A 91 -31.16 27.89 -46.86
C MET A 91 -32.38 28.83 -46.87
N VAL A 92 -32.63 29.53 -45.77
CA VAL A 92 -33.73 30.52 -45.64
C VAL A 92 -33.26 31.93 -46.05
N GLY A 93 -31.99 32.10 -46.43
CA GLY A 93 -31.40 33.39 -46.78
C GLY A 93 -31.41 34.37 -45.59
N ALA A 94 -31.32 33.84 -44.37
CA ALA A 94 -31.28 34.63 -43.16
C ALA A 94 -29.83 34.98 -42.81
N SER A 95 -29.55 36.26 -42.59
CA SER A 95 -28.23 36.70 -42.12
C SER A 95 -28.01 36.22 -40.68
N GLU A 96 -26.75 36.10 -40.28
CA GLU A 96 -26.35 35.72 -38.92
C GLU A 96 -26.90 36.69 -37.85
N LYS A 97 -27.11 37.96 -38.23
CA LYS A 97 -27.67 39.00 -37.36
C LYS A 97 -29.18 39.14 -37.45
N ASP A 98 -29.85 38.31 -38.25
CA ASP A 98 -31.30 38.39 -38.39
C ASP A 98 -31.98 38.05 -37.06
N SER A 99 -32.89 38.91 -36.60
CA SER A 99 -33.57 38.77 -35.31
C SER A 99 -34.26 37.40 -35.18
N SER A 100 -34.79 36.92 -36.30
CA SER A 100 -35.52 35.66 -36.37
C SER A 100 -34.61 34.43 -36.26
N THR A 101 -33.33 34.55 -36.66
CA THR A 101 -32.28 33.53 -36.49
C THR A 101 -31.76 33.53 -35.06
N LEU A 102 -31.59 34.71 -34.47
CA LEU A 102 -31.15 34.87 -33.08
C LEU A 102 -32.14 34.26 -32.08
N LEU A 103 -33.45 34.44 -32.30
CA LEU A 103 -34.49 33.82 -31.48
C LEU A 103 -34.48 32.29 -31.56
N TRP A 104 -34.24 31.73 -32.75
CA TRP A 104 -34.14 30.28 -32.92
C TRP A 104 -32.90 29.71 -32.23
N ARG A 105 -31.73 30.35 -32.41
CA ARG A 105 -30.49 29.99 -31.70
C ARG A 105 -30.68 30.06 -30.18
N ALA A 106 -31.34 31.11 -29.68
CA ALA A 106 -31.65 31.26 -28.25
C ALA A 106 -32.59 30.14 -27.73
N HIS A 107 -33.58 29.73 -28.52
CA HIS A 107 -34.43 28.59 -28.18
C HIS A 107 -33.61 27.29 -28.08
N LEU A 108 -32.77 27.00 -29.07
CA LEU A 108 -31.91 25.82 -29.09
C LEU A 108 -30.89 25.83 -27.94
N ASP A 109 -30.33 26.99 -27.60
CA ASP A 109 -29.44 27.17 -26.45
C ASP A 109 -30.14 26.82 -25.14
N ARG A 110 -31.43 27.14 -25.01
CA ARG A 110 -32.21 26.77 -23.82
C ARG A 110 -32.48 25.27 -23.74
N GLN A 111 -32.64 24.59 -24.87
CA GLN A 111 -32.72 23.12 -24.90
C GLN A 111 -31.37 22.48 -24.53
N LEU A 112 -30.28 23.00 -25.10
CA LEU A 112 -28.92 22.55 -24.77
C LEU A 112 -28.59 22.79 -23.29
N GLN A 113 -29.05 23.90 -22.72
CA GLN A 113 -28.88 24.23 -21.31
C GLN A 113 -29.40 23.11 -20.39
N ALA A 114 -30.61 22.60 -20.67
CA ALA A 114 -31.21 21.52 -19.88
C ALA A 114 -30.40 20.22 -19.96
N VAL A 115 -29.89 19.88 -21.16
CA VAL A 115 -29.03 18.70 -21.36
C VAL A 115 -27.71 18.84 -20.62
N VAL A 116 -27.08 20.01 -20.70
CA VAL A 116 -25.83 20.31 -19.99
C VAL A 116 -26.02 20.24 -18.47
N GLU A 117 -27.15 20.73 -17.95
CA GLU A 117 -27.49 20.64 -16.54
C GLU A 117 -27.61 19.18 -16.08
N VAL A 118 -28.33 18.34 -16.82
CA VAL A 118 -28.45 16.90 -16.53
C VAL A 118 -27.08 16.20 -16.58
N GLN A 119 -26.25 16.53 -17.57
CA GLN A 119 -24.89 15.98 -17.67
C GLN A 119 -24.00 16.40 -16.51
N LEU A 120 -24.11 17.65 -16.06
CA LEU A 120 -23.35 18.16 -14.92
C LEU A 120 -23.76 17.44 -13.63
N ILE A 121 -25.07 17.31 -13.38
CA ILE A 121 -25.60 16.57 -12.23
C ILE A 121 -25.12 15.13 -12.23
N LYS A 122 -25.32 14.40 -13.34
CA LYS A 122 -24.87 13.00 -13.48
C LYS A 122 -23.35 12.87 -13.31
N GLY A 123 -22.58 13.81 -13.88
CA GLY A 123 -21.13 13.82 -13.78
C GLY A 123 -20.64 14.03 -12.35
N LEU A 124 -21.27 14.95 -11.60
CA LEU A 124 -20.94 15.21 -10.20
C LEU A 124 -21.30 14.02 -9.29
N GLN A 125 -22.48 13.43 -9.49
CA GLN A 125 -22.94 12.26 -8.72
C GLN A 125 -22.08 11.00 -8.96
N THR A 126 -21.43 10.90 -10.11
CA THR A 126 -20.57 9.75 -10.46
C THR A 126 -19.08 10.08 -10.40
N PHE A 127 -18.71 11.30 -9.96
CA PHE A 127 -17.36 11.83 -10.06
C PHE A 127 -16.33 10.98 -9.29
N ASN A 128 -16.64 10.64 -8.03
CA ASN A 128 -15.79 9.78 -7.18
C ASN A 128 -15.48 8.43 -7.83
N LYS A 129 -16.47 7.86 -8.54
CA LYS A 129 -16.36 6.53 -9.15
C LYS A 129 -15.68 6.56 -10.51
N THR A 130 -15.64 7.71 -11.19
CA THR A 130 -15.21 7.77 -12.58
C THR A 130 -14.51 9.08 -12.93
N LEU A 131 -13.24 9.22 -12.53
CA LEU A 131 -12.40 10.31 -13.01
C LEU A 131 -12.03 10.11 -14.51
N PRO A 132 -12.17 11.13 -15.37
CA PRO A 132 -11.78 11.06 -16.78
C PRO A 132 -10.25 11.03 -16.98
N ASP A 133 -9.78 10.59 -18.16
CA ASP A 133 -8.35 10.49 -18.55
C ASP A 133 -7.72 11.88 -18.70
N VAL A 134 -7.53 12.61 -17.59
CA VAL A 134 -7.09 14.02 -17.62
C VAL A 134 -5.58 14.19 -17.39
N MET A 135 -4.84 13.11 -17.17
CA MET A 135 -3.37 13.17 -17.24
C MET A 135 -2.93 12.52 -18.54
N GLY A 136 -2.56 13.36 -19.52
CA GLY A 136 -1.96 12.95 -20.80
C GLY A 136 -0.58 12.29 -20.67
N GLU A 137 -0.26 11.71 -19.50
CA GLU A 137 0.86 10.80 -19.35
C GLU A 137 0.38 9.41 -19.77
N LYS A 138 0.72 9.05 -21.00
CA LYS A 138 0.75 7.66 -21.43
C LYS A 138 1.77 6.94 -20.55
N SER A 139 1.34 6.40 -19.42
CA SER A 139 2.15 5.48 -18.64
C SER A 139 2.37 4.22 -19.48
N PRO A 140 3.62 3.77 -19.70
CA PRO A 140 3.92 2.54 -20.44
C PRO A 140 3.44 1.27 -19.73
N ILE A 141 2.94 1.39 -18.49
CA ILE A 141 2.56 0.26 -17.66
C ILE A 141 1.06 0.00 -17.83
N SER A 142 0.77 -0.79 -18.86
CA SER A 142 -0.38 -1.69 -18.99
C SER A 142 -1.78 -1.07 -19.12
N GLU A 143 -2.46 -1.45 -20.21
CA GLU A 143 -3.91 -1.30 -20.46
C GLU A 143 -4.80 -1.79 -19.29
N PHE A 144 -4.24 -2.56 -18.34
CA PHE A 144 -4.91 -3.03 -17.14
C PHE A 144 -5.09 -1.95 -16.04
N PHE A 145 -4.18 -0.98 -15.95
CA PHE A 145 -4.20 0.08 -14.93
C PHE A 145 -4.68 1.45 -15.43
N SER A 146 -5.01 1.55 -16.72
CA SER A 146 -5.44 2.79 -17.39
C SER A 146 -6.66 3.51 -16.76
N HIS A 147 -7.35 2.88 -15.82
CA HIS A 147 -8.51 3.44 -15.12
C HIS A 147 -8.20 4.08 -13.75
N PHE A 148 -6.94 4.04 -13.26
CA PHE A 148 -6.56 4.44 -11.89
C PHE A 148 -5.59 5.63 -11.87
N LYS A 149 -5.98 6.76 -11.25
CA LYS A 149 -5.37 8.06 -11.58
C LYS A 149 -4.74 8.83 -10.43
N ILE A 150 -5.07 8.54 -9.17
CA ILE A 150 -4.32 9.10 -8.04
C ILE A 150 -3.68 7.97 -7.26
N ARG A 151 -2.38 7.79 -7.52
CA ARG A 151 -1.50 6.94 -6.75
C ARG A 151 -1.30 7.53 -5.36
N VAL A 152 -1.51 6.69 -4.34
CA VAL A 152 -1.26 6.99 -2.94
C VAL A 152 -0.33 5.91 -2.42
N ASP A 153 0.90 6.26 -2.08
CA ASP A 153 1.82 5.32 -1.46
C ASP A 153 1.67 5.39 0.07
N ILE A 154 1.52 4.24 0.71
CA ILE A 154 1.67 4.11 2.15
C ILE A 154 3.13 3.81 2.46
N LEU A 155 3.74 4.65 3.30
CA LEU A 155 5.14 4.57 3.69
C LEU A 155 5.27 4.45 5.21
N SER A 156 6.35 3.81 5.66
CA SER A 156 6.79 3.89 7.05
C SER A 156 7.86 4.97 7.17
N SER A 157 7.61 6.01 7.97
CA SER A 157 8.58 7.07 8.26
C SER A 157 8.80 7.16 9.77
N GLY A 158 9.91 6.60 10.23
CA GLY A 158 10.26 6.53 11.64
C GLY A 158 9.19 5.75 12.43
N LYS A 159 8.41 6.46 13.24
CA LYS A 159 7.42 5.87 14.17
C LYS A 159 6.00 5.73 13.61
N ARG A 160 5.74 6.19 12.39
CA ARG A 160 4.36 6.31 11.88
C ARG A 160 4.24 5.82 10.45
N VAL A 161 3.08 5.27 10.16
CA VAL A 161 2.67 5.00 8.80
C VAL A 161 2.07 6.30 8.24
N ILE A 162 2.51 6.71 7.05
CA ILE A 162 2.12 7.97 6.42
C ILE A 162 1.60 7.75 5.00
N LEU A 163 0.67 8.61 4.58
CA LEU A 163 0.23 8.70 3.19
C LEU A 163 1.16 9.63 2.42
N LYS A 164 1.57 9.20 1.23
CA LYS A 164 2.28 10.04 0.27
C LYS A 164 1.52 10.03 -1.08
N PRO A 165 0.96 11.16 -1.53
CA PRO A 165 0.94 12.46 -0.85
C PRO A 165 -0.01 12.46 0.38
N PRO A 166 0.12 13.43 1.31
CA PRO A 166 -0.73 13.51 2.50
C PRO A 166 -2.19 13.79 2.13
N ILE A 167 -3.10 13.51 3.07
CA ILE A 167 -4.54 13.56 2.81
C ILE A 167 -5.02 14.96 2.37
N GLU A 168 -4.39 16.03 2.85
CA GLU A 168 -4.69 17.41 2.46
C GLU A 168 -4.33 17.69 1.00
N GLU A 169 -3.25 17.08 0.50
CA GLU A 169 -2.88 17.19 -0.91
C GLU A 169 -3.81 16.37 -1.80
N LEU A 170 -4.24 15.20 -1.34
CA LEU A 170 -5.26 14.40 -2.03
C LEU A 170 -6.58 15.17 -2.16
N ARG A 171 -7.04 15.79 -1.06
CA ARG A 171 -8.19 16.71 -1.04
C ARG A 171 -8.04 17.83 -2.08
N LYS A 172 -6.92 18.56 -2.04
CA LYS A 172 -6.63 19.65 -3.00
C LYS A 172 -6.65 19.18 -4.45
N LYS A 173 -6.04 18.03 -4.75
CA LYS A 173 -6.01 17.47 -6.11
C LYS A 173 -7.40 17.09 -6.59
N TYR A 174 -8.17 16.37 -5.77
CA TYR A 174 -9.53 15.95 -6.09
C TYR A 174 -10.46 17.15 -6.32
N TYR A 175 -10.50 18.11 -5.39
CA TYR A 175 -11.38 19.28 -5.52
C TYR A 175 -11.00 20.19 -6.69
N ARG A 176 -9.71 20.26 -7.05
CA ARG A 176 -9.28 20.94 -8.28
C ARG A 176 -9.87 20.29 -9.53
N GLU A 177 -9.94 18.96 -9.58
CA GLU A 177 -10.57 18.27 -10.71
C GLU A 177 -12.09 18.48 -10.76
N VAL A 178 -12.77 18.50 -9.60
CA VAL A 178 -14.20 18.85 -9.52
C VAL A 178 -14.42 20.26 -10.10
N LEU A 179 -13.64 21.24 -9.66
CA LEU A 179 -13.74 22.62 -10.15
C LEU A 179 -13.41 22.74 -11.64
N LYS A 180 -12.42 21.99 -12.15
CA LYS A 180 -12.13 21.93 -13.58
C LYS A 180 -13.32 21.39 -14.37
N PHE A 181 -13.97 20.33 -13.90
CA PHE A 181 -15.15 19.77 -14.56
C PHE A 181 -16.32 20.77 -14.61
N VAL A 182 -16.62 21.41 -13.48
CA VAL A 182 -17.63 22.49 -13.41
C VAL A 182 -17.25 23.65 -14.34
N GLY A 183 -15.97 24.02 -14.38
CA GLY A 183 -15.45 25.09 -15.25
C GLY A 183 -15.55 24.79 -16.75
N ARG A 184 -15.48 23.52 -17.16
CA ARG A 184 -15.68 23.11 -18.57
C ARG A 184 -17.08 23.48 -19.06
N VAL A 185 -18.09 23.34 -18.21
CA VAL A 185 -19.48 23.71 -18.54
C VAL A 185 -19.60 25.21 -18.85
N GLY A 186 -18.92 26.05 -18.07
CA GLY A 186 -18.90 27.50 -18.31
C GLY A 186 -18.20 27.93 -19.60
N SER A 187 -17.41 27.04 -20.21
CA SER A 187 -16.71 27.27 -21.48
C SER A 187 -17.47 26.78 -22.71
N ILE A 188 -18.63 26.13 -22.52
CA ILE A 188 -19.45 25.64 -23.63
C ILE A 188 -19.97 26.84 -24.45
N ARG A 189 -19.70 26.80 -25.75
CA ARG A 189 -20.30 27.72 -26.72
C ARG A 189 -21.49 27.00 -27.36
N GLY A 190 -22.68 27.52 -27.11
CA GLY A 190 -23.93 27.04 -27.74
C GLY A 190 -24.11 27.57 -29.16
N PHE A 191 -25.33 27.49 -29.67
CA PHE A 191 -25.73 27.92 -31.00
C PHE A 191 -25.68 29.44 -31.20
N GLY A 192 -25.92 30.23 -30.16
CA GLY A 192 -25.79 31.69 -30.18
C GLY A 192 -24.37 32.22 -29.95
N GLY A 193 -23.39 31.33 -29.69
CA GLY A 193 -21.99 31.69 -29.47
C GLY A 193 -21.66 32.36 -28.12
N VAL A 194 -22.67 32.72 -27.31
CA VAL A 194 -22.50 33.41 -26.03
C VAL A 194 -22.49 32.39 -24.86
N PRO A 195 -21.36 32.22 -24.13
CA PRO A 195 -21.25 31.22 -23.05
C PRO A 195 -22.05 31.54 -21.77
N ARG A 196 -22.56 32.77 -21.64
CA ARG A 196 -23.15 33.29 -20.39
C ARG A 196 -24.32 32.44 -19.86
N ILE A 197 -25.10 31.84 -20.76
CA ILE A 197 -26.27 31.02 -20.40
C ILE A 197 -25.83 29.76 -19.65
N PHE A 198 -24.75 29.11 -20.10
CA PHE A 198 -24.23 27.89 -19.48
C PHE A 198 -23.50 28.15 -18.17
N LYS A 199 -22.80 29.29 -18.06
CA LYS A 199 -22.18 29.72 -16.79
C LYS A 199 -23.23 29.94 -15.68
N LYS A 200 -24.41 30.44 -16.04
CA LYS A 200 -25.49 30.68 -15.07
C LYS A 200 -26.09 29.40 -14.49
N ILE A 201 -25.93 28.25 -15.15
CA ILE A 201 -26.41 26.94 -14.65
C ILE A 201 -25.80 26.65 -13.27
N THR A 202 -24.49 26.86 -13.12
CA THR A 202 -23.77 26.56 -11.87
C THR A 202 -24.16 27.47 -10.72
N GLU A 203 -24.73 28.65 -11.02
CA GLU A 203 -25.14 29.65 -10.03
C GLU A 203 -26.62 29.47 -9.61
N VAL A 204 -27.49 29.13 -10.57
CA VAL A 204 -28.94 29.20 -10.40
C VAL A 204 -29.61 27.84 -10.21
N SER A 205 -29.06 26.76 -10.78
CA SER A 205 -29.70 25.43 -10.67
C SER A 205 -29.61 24.88 -9.25
N SER A 206 -30.77 24.60 -8.64
CA SER A 206 -30.85 23.91 -7.35
C SER A 206 -30.32 22.48 -7.44
N GLY A 207 -30.65 21.76 -8.51
CA GLY A 207 -30.20 20.39 -8.73
C GLY A 207 -28.68 20.25 -8.86
N VAL A 208 -28.03 21.21 -9.54
CA VAL A 208 -26.56 21.25 -9.61
C VAL A 208 -25.95 21.56 -8.25
N ARG A 209 -26.56 22.46 -7.47
CA ARG A 209 -26.10 22.79 -6.11
C ARG A 209 -26.20 21.59 -5.18
N GLU A 210 -27.32 20.86 -5.21
CA GLU A 210 -27.50 19.62 -4.46
C GLU A 210 -26.49 18.54 -4.89
N ALA A 211 -26.27 18.38 -6.20
CA ALA A 211 -25.27 17.45 -6.73
C ALA A 211 -23.84 17.81 -6.31
N LEU A 212 -23.51 19.10 -6.22
CA LEU A 212 -22.22 19.56 -5.68
C LEU A 212 -22.09 19.19 -4.21
N VAL A 213 -23.08 19.51 -3.38
CA VAL A 213 -23.08 19.15 -1.94
C VAL A 213 -22.88 17.65 -1.76
N LEU A 214 -23.60 16.84 -2.54
CA LEU A 214 -23.44 15.39 -2.52
C LEU A 214 -22.04 14.96 -2.95
N ALA A 215 -21.48 15.55 -4.01
CA ALA A 215 -20.13 15.22 -4.48
C ALA A 215 -19.05 15.54 -3.45
N TYR A 216 -19.17 16.67 -2.72
CA TYR A 216 -18.28 17.03 -1.61
C TYR A 216 -18.44 16.07 -0.42
N SER A 217 -19.67 15.74 -0.04
CA SER A 217 -19.93 14.77 1.04
C SER A 217 -19.32 13.41 0.73
N GLN A 218 -19.58 12.88 -0.47
CA GLN A 218 -19.03 11.60 -0.91
C GLN A 218 -17.49 11.64 -1.05
N ALA A 219 -16.91 12.80 -1.30
CA ALA A 219 -15.46 12.96 -1.34
C ALA A 219 -14.84 12.86 0.06
N GLU A 220 -15.47 13.43 1.09
CA GLU A 220 -15.02 13.25 2.48
C GLU A 220 -15.14 11.78 2.91
N ASP A 221 -16.25 11.10 2.59
CA ASP A 221 -16.37 9.65 2.83
C ASP A 221 -15.25 8.86 2.12
N LEU A 222 -14.86 9.31 0.92
CA LEU A 222 -13.78 8.69 0.14
C LEU A 222 -12.42 8.90 0.80
N PHE A 223 -12.13 10.11 1.31
CA PHE A 223 -10.90 10.39 2.05
C PHE A 223 -10.83 9.60 3.35
N ASP A 224 -11.94 9.46 4.07
CA ASP A 224 -12.01 8.63 5.28
C ASP A 224 -11.77 7.15 4.98
N ARG A 225 -12.23 6.65 3.81
CA ARG A 225 -11.86 5.30 3.35
C ARG A 225 -10.37 5.16 3.10
N VAL A 226 -9.73 6.10 2.40
CA VAL A 226 -8.27 6.08 2.16
C VAL A 226 -7.49 6.12 3.47
N GLU A 227 -7.93 6.96 4.41
CA GLU A 227 -7.33 7.08 5.74
C GLU A 227 -7.48 5.79 6.56
N ARG A 228 -8.60 5.08 6.41
CA ARG A 228 -8.83 3.77 7.03
C ARG A 228 -7.84 2.72 6.53
N GLU A 229 -7.57 2.68 5.23
CA GLU A 229 -6.55 1.77 4.66
C GLU A 229 -5.17 2.00 5.31
N ARG A 230 -4.79 3.26 5.58
CA ARG A 230 -3.58 3.56 6.37
C ARG A 230 -3.70 3.03 7.80
N GLY A 231 -4.83 3.29 8.45
CA GLY A 231 -5.08 2.89 9.84
C GLY A 231 -5.00 1.36 10.05
N GLU A 232 -5.46 0.57 9.08
CA GLU A 232 -5.39 -0.90 9.14
C GLU A 232 -3.95 -1.43 9.18
N VAL A 233 -3.02 -0.70 8.55
CA VAL A 233 -1.61 -1.09 8.50
C VAL A 233 -0.71 -0.31 9.47
N GLU A 234 -1.27 0.58 10.28
CA GLU A 234 -0.51 1.41 11.25
C GLU A 234 0.29 0.54 12.24
N CYS A 235 -0.26 -0.61 12.65
CA CYS A 235 0.38 -1.52 13.58
C CYS A 235 1.70 -2.11 13.05
N TRP A 236 1.90 -2.14 11.74
CA TRP A 236 3.14 -2.61 11.11
C TRP A 236 4.27 -1.58 11.18
N GLY A 237 3.96 -0.31 11.45
CA GLY A 237 4.96 0.75 11.65
C GLY A 237 5.70 0.67 12.99
N VAL A 238 5.25 -0.19 13.92
CA VAL A 238 5.78 -0.23 15.30
C VAL A 238 7.26 -0.65 15.36
N LEU A 239 7.69 -1.62 14.54
CA LEU A 239 9.09 -2.06 14.54
C LEU A 239 10.06 -0.95 14.10
N GLY A 240 9.64 -0.13 13.13
CA GLY A 240 10.39 1.07 12.72
C GLY A 240 10.54 2.11 13.83
N SER A 241 9.63 2.11 14.82
CA SER A 241 9.63 3.08 15.91
C SER A 241 10.67 2.80 17.00
N VAL A 242 11.15 1.56 17.08
CA VAL A 242 12.09 1.10 18.11
C VAL A 242 13.48 1.70 17.85
N GLY A 243 13.91 1.82 16.59
CA GLY A 243 15.27 2.24 16.24
C GLY A 243 16.30 1.14 16.53
N GLU A 244 17.50 1.26 15.96
CA GLU A 244 18.52 0.19 16.05
C GLU A 244 19.06 -0.02 17.46
N GLN A 245 19.47 1.06 18.12
CA GLN A 245 20.11 0.98 19.45
C GLN A 245 19.17 0.39 20.50
N ARG A 246 17.91 0.84 20.53
CA ARG A 246 16.92 0.28 21.47
C ARG A 246 16.53 -1.14 21.13
N LEU A 247 16.65 -1.57 19.88
CA LEU A 247 16.37 -2.95 19.50
C LEU A 247 17.41 -3.88 20.12
N VAL A 248 18.70 -3.50 20.08
CA VAL A 248 19.76 -4.20 20.81
C VAL A 248 19.49 -4.19 22.31
N GLU A 249 19.24 -3.01 22.90
CA GLU A 249 18.93 -2.89 24.34
C GLU A 249 17.74 -3.75 24.78
N LEU A 250 16.68 -3.81 23.96
CA LEU A 250 15.52 -4.65 24.24
C LEU A 250 15.88 -6.13 24.21
N VAL A 251 16.64 -6.56 23.20
CA VAL A 251 17.06 -7.96 23.07
C VAL A 251 18.01 -8.35 24.22
N GLU A 252 18.92 -7.46 24.62
CA GLU A 252 19.80 -7.65 25.78
C GLU A 252 19.06 -7.57 27.12
N PHE A 253 17.96 -6.83 27.23
CA PHE A 253 17.15 -6.83 28.45
C PHE A 253 16.48 -8.19 28.70
N TYR A 254 16.14 -8.91 27.63
CA TYR A 254 15.62 -10.28 27.71
C TYR A 254 16.73 -11.34 27.80
N ASP A 255 17.99 -10.95 28.07
CA ASP A 255 19.13 -11.88 28.17
C ASP A 255 19.02 -12.84 29.37
N ASP A 256 18.13 -12.59 30.34
CA ASP A 256 17.78 -13.52 31.45
C ASP A 256 16.54 -14.40 31.16
N ALA A 257 15.95 -14.31 29.97
CA ALA A 257 14.74 -15.03 29.62
C ALA A 257 14.97 -16.54 29.45
N ASP A 258 13.97 -17.34 29.83
CA ASP A 258 13.87 -18.79 29.64
C ASP A 258 13.97 -19.18 28.15
N GLU A 259 14.46 -20.38 27.85
CA GLU A 259 14.69 -20.89 26.48
C GLU A 259 13.39 -20.88 25.65
N THR A 260 12.26 -21.09 26.31
CA THR A 260 10.91 -21.05 25.72
C THR A 260 10.57 -19.68 25.11
N ILE A 261 11.15 -18.60 25.64
CA ILE A 261 10.89 -17.23 25.20
C ILE A 261 11.63 -16.93 23.88
N TRP A 262 12.86 -17.42 23.72
CA TRP A 262 13.61 -17.27 22.47
C TRP A 262 12.93 -17.97 21.30
N GLU A 263 12.49 -19.22 21.50
CA GLU A 263 11.76 -19.97 20.48
C GLU A 263 10.43 -19.27 20.13
N ALA A 264 9.68 -18.82 21.14
CA ALA A 264 8.42 -18.10 20.94
C ALA A 264 8.62 -16.82 20.12
N ASN A 265 9.65 -16.02 20.43
CA ASN A 265 9.96 -14.78 19.73
C ASN A 265 10.35 -15.01 18.26
N LEU A 266 11.24 -15.97 17.97
CA LEU A 266 11.63 -16.30 16.59
C LEU A 266 10.45 -16.87 15.80
N LYS A 267 9.61 -17.72 16.42
CA LYS A 267 8.37 -18.22 15.81
C LYS A 267 7.39 -17.09 15.52
N GLN A 268 7.30 -16.10 16.39
CA GLN A 268 6.46 -14.92 16.21
C GLN A 268 6.95 -14.05 15.04
N MET A 269 8.28 -13.86 14.88
CA MET A 269 8.83 -13.16 13.72
C MET A 269 8.49 -13.87 12.40
N ARG A 270 8.67 -15.19 12.33
CA ARG A 270 8.27 -15.98 11.15
C ARG A 270 6.78 -15.89 10.86
N ARG A 271 5.94 -15.89 11.91
CA ARG A 271 4.49 -15.70 11.78
C ARG A 271 4.16 -14.31 11.22
N LYS A 272 4.80 -13.26 11.72
CA LYS A 272 4.60 -11.89 11.26
C LYS A 272 5.04 -11.70 9.81
N LYS A 273 6.15 -12.31 9.38
CA LYS A 273 6.55 -12.33 7.97
C LYS A 273 5.46 -12.92 7.06
N ARG A 274 4.89 -14.07 7.42
CA ARG A 274 3.77 -14.67 6.66
C ARG A 274 2.48 -13.85 6.69
N GLU A 275 2.19 -13.17 7.80
CA GLU A 275 1.05 -12.26 7.90
C GLU A 275 1.24 -11.04 6.97
N LEU A 276 2.46 -10.52 6.85
CA LEU A 276 2.82 -9.41 5.96
C LEU A 276 2.65 -9.77 4.48
N GLU A 277 3.04 -10.98 4.07
CA GLU A 277 2.88 -11.48 2.70
C GLU A 277 1.42 -11.52 2.24
N ARG A 278 0.48 -11.74 3.16
CA ARG A 278 -0.96 -11.78 2.88
C ARG A 278 -1.56 -10.41 2.62
N ILE A 279 -0.89 -9.33 3.01
CA ILE A 279 -1.34 -7.97 2.74
C ILE A 279 -1.23 -7.71 1.24
N PRO A 280 -2.29 -7.25 0.57
CA PRO A 280 -2.26 -6.98 -0.86
C PRO A 280 -1.27 -5.85 -1.17
N ASP A 281 -0.65 -5.91 -2.34
CA ASP A 281 0.28 -4.86 -2.80
C ASP A 281 -0.43 -3.55 -3.17
N PHE A 282 -1.69 -3.66 -3.57
CA PHE A 282 -2.52 -2.56 -4.04
C PHE A 282 -3.97 -2.71 -3.55
N VAL A 283 -4.54 -1.62 -3.05
CA VAL A 283 -5.97 -1.54 -2.68
C VAL A 283 -6.64 -0.44 -3.50
N LYS A 284 -7.77 -0.78 -4.13
CA LYS A 284 -8.58 0.18 -4.89
C LYS A 284 -9.58 0.84 -3.97
N VAL A 285 -9.54 2.18 -3.90
CA VAL A 285 -10.53 2.99 -3.20
C VAL A 285 -11.12 3.99 -4.21
N ASP A 286 -12.14 3.54 -4.94
CA ASP A 286 -12.73 4.23 -6.10
C ASP A 286 -11.68 4.76 -7.09
N CYS A 287 -11.45 6.08 -7.10
CA CYS A 287 -10.50 6.75 -7.99
C CYS A 287 -9.06 6.79 -7.46
N PHE A 288 -8.83 6.36 -6.21
CA PHE A 288 -7.52 6.20 -5.61
C PHE A 288 -7.03 4.76 -5.73
N MET A 289 -5.72 4.64 -5.97
CA MET A 289 -5.00 3.37 -5.85
C MET A 289 -4.00 3.52 -4.72
N VAL A 290 -4.22 2.76 -3.65
CA VAL A 290 -3.37 2.74 -2.45
C VAL A 290 -2.32 1.65 -2.63
N HIS A 291 -1.05 2.04 -2.61
CA HIS A 291 0.10 1.17 -2.80
C HIS A 291 0.73 0.84 -1.45
N LEU A 292 0.89 -0.44 -1.16
CA LEU A 292 1.45 -0.97 0.08
C LEU A 292 2.85 -1.58 -0.11
N VAL A 293 3.30 -1.72 -1.36
CA VAL A 293 4.58 -2.36 -1.73
C VAL A 293 5.77 -1.83 -0.93
N ILE A 294 5.89 -0.50 -0.80
CA ILE A 294 7.03 0.12 -0.12
C ILE A 294 6.95 -0.13 1.39
N LEU A 295 5.76 -0.02 1.99
CA LEU A 295 5.55 -0.38 3.39
C LEU A 295 5.95 -1.84 3.64
N LYS A 296 5.47 -2.76 2.80
CA LYS A 296 5.77 -4.19 2.93
C LYS A 296 7.27 -4.46 2.91
N ALA A 297 7.99 -3.89 1.94
CA ALA A 297 9.44 -4.05 1.85
C ALA A 297 10.18 -3.55 3.11
N VAL A 298 9.81 -2.37 3.61
CA VAL A 298 10.42 -1.79 4.82
C VAL A 298 10.12 -2.63 6.06
N VAL A 299 8.89 -3.13 6.19
CA VAL A 299 8.49 -3.96 7.34
C VAL A 299 9.15 -5.34 7.28
N GLU A 300 9.31 -5.92 6.09
CA GLU A 300 10.03 -7.18 5.90
C GLU A 300 11.48 -7.06 6.33
N GLU A 301 12.18 -6.01 5.87
CA GLU A 301 13.55 -5.70 6.29
C GLU A 301 13.66 -5.54 7.82
N GLN A 302 12.69 -4.86 8.44
CA GLN A 302 12.66 -4.68 9.90
C GLN A 302 12.45 -6.00 10.66
N ILE A 303 11.60 -6.90 10.16
CA ILE A 303 11.38 -8.22 10.76
C ILE A 303 12.65 -9.07 10.64
N GLU A 304 13.30 -9.06 9.47
CA GLU A 304 14.55 -9.79 9.24
C GLU A 304 15.66 -9.30 10.16
N ARG A 305 15.81 -7.98 10.29
CA ARG A 305 16.78 -7.37 11.19
C ARG A 305 16.53 -7.73 12.65
N PHE A 306 15.28 -7.68 13.11
CA PHE A 306 14.94 -8.07 14.49
C PHE A 306 15.24 -9.56 14.73
N SER A 307 14.92 -10.42 13.77
CA SER A 307 15.25 -11.85 13.85
C SER A 307 16.76 -12.09 13.90
N LEU A 308 17.54 -11.31 13.14
CA LEU A 308 19.00 -11.41 13.16
C LEU A 308 19.59 -11.00 14.50
N GLU A 309 19.11 -9.90 15.10
CA GLU A 309 19.61 -9.44 16.40
C GLU A 309 19.31 -10.46 17.51
N LEU A 310 18.12 -11.08 17.49
CA LEU A 310 17.78 -12.17 18.42
C LEU A 310 18.79 -13.32 18.30
N VAL A 311 19.15 -13.70 17.07
CA VAL A 311 20.10 -14.79 16.83
C VAL A 311 21.51 -14.42 17.27
N ILE A 312 21.95 -13.17 17.03
CA ILE A 312 23.26 -12.67 17.45
C ILE A 312 23.37 -12.68 18.97
N SER A 313 22.36 -12.16 19.67
CA SER A 313 22.34 -12.13 21.14
C SER A 313 22.34 -13.54 21.75
N LEU A 314 21.46 -14.43 21.25
CA LEU A 314 21.43 -15.82 21.70
C LEU A 314 22.77 -16.54 21.46
N LYS A 315 23.41 -16.29 20.32
CA LYS A 315 24.72 -16.88 20.00
C LYS A 315 25.83 -16.36 20.92
N ARG A 316 25.82 -15.07 21.26
CA ARG A 316 26.75 -14.49 22.24
C ARG A 316 26.62 -15.21 23.58
N ARG A 317 25.40 -15.34 24.11
CA ARG A 317 25.12 -16.02 25.37
C ARG A 317 25.55 -17.48 25.38
N VAL A 318 25.19 -18.25 24.34
CA VAL A 318 25.60 -19.65 24.20
C VAL A 318 27.12 -19.80 24.21
N ASN A 319 27.84 -18.91 23.53
CA ASN A 319 29.31 -18.94 23.52
C ASN A 319 29.93 -18.57 24.87
N GLU A 320 29.35 -17.61 25.60
CA GLU A 320 29.78 -17.24 26.96
C GLU A 320 29.59 -18.40 27.95
N GLU A 321 28.45 -19.10 27.87
CA GLU A 321 28.18 -20.30 28.67
C GLU A 321 29.12 -21.47 28.31
N ILE A 322 29.32 -21.73 27.01
CA ILE A 322 30.27 -22.76 26.55
C ILE A 322 31.66 -22.46 27.11
N LYS A 323 32.12 -21.21 27.03
CA LYS A 323 33.41 -20.79 27.54
C LYS A 323 33.51 -20.99 29.05
N SER A 324 32.51 -20.54 29.81
CA SER A 324 32.49 -20.67 31.28
C SER A 324 32.53 -22.13 31.75
N ILE A 325 31.70 -23.00 31.16
CA ILE A 325 31.69 -24.42 31.50
C ILE A 325 32.99 -25.10 31.06
N SER A 326 33.52 -24.74 29.88
CA SER A 326 34.81 -25.28 29.40
C SER A 326 35.95 -24.93 30.36
N GLU A 327 36.08 -23.67 30.77
CA GLU A 327 37.12 -23.24 31.71
C GLU A 327 37.00 -23.95 33.07
N ARG A 328 35.78 -24.14 33.58
CA ARG A 328 35.49 -24.89 34.81
C ARG A 328 35.92 -26.36 34.71
N LEU A 329 35.58 -27.02 33.60
CA LEU A 329 35.89 -28.44 33.36
C LEU A 329 37.38 -28.66 33.05
N GLU A 330 38.02 -27.79 32.26
CA GLU A 330 39.46 -27.84 31.97
C GLU A 330 40.28 -27.67 33.26
N SER A 331 39.90 -26.71 34.12
CA SER A 331 40.53 -26.52 35.42
C SER A 331 40.41 -27.76 36.32
N SER A 332 39.24 -28.37 36.37
CA SER A 332 39.02 -29.60 37.14
C SER A 332 39.76 -30.80 36.56
N LEU A 333 39.74 -30.99 35.25
CA LEU A 333 40.46 -32.07 34.60
C LEU A 333 41.98 -31.97 34.86
N GLY A 334 42.53 -30.75 34.87
CA GLY A 334 43.92 -30.49 35.24
C GLY A 334 44.26 -31.00 36.65
N LYS A 335 43.42 -30.68 37.65
CA LYS A 335 43.58 -31.16 39.04
C LYS A 335 43.44 -32.67 39.17
N LEU A 336 42.53 -33.29 38.42
CA LEU A 336 42.27 -34.73 38.47
C LEU A 336 43.32 -35.56 37.72
N SER A 337 44.10 -34.94 36.84
CA SER A 337 45.10 -35.63 36.01
C SER A 337 46.45 -35.79 36.69
N THR A 338 46.70 -35.10 37.82
CA THR A 338 47.91 -35.29 38.62
C THR A 338 47.80 -36.54 39.48
N VAL A 339 48.86 -37.36 39.50
CA VAL A 339 48.93 -38.53 40.40
C VAL A 339 49.24 -38.02 41.81
N PRO A 340 48.38 -38.29 42.81
CA PRO A 340 48.61 -37.78 44.17
C PRO A 340 49.78 -38.51 44.84
N GLU A 341 50.74 -37.74 45.34
CA GLU A 341 51.97 -38.25 45.98
C GLU A 341 51.93 -38.11 47.52
N SER A 342 50.95 -37.40 48.06
CA SER A 342 50.75 -37.21 49.49
C SER A 342 49.32 -37.53 49.94
N PHE A 343 49.13 -37.89 51.22
CA PHE A 343 47.79 -38.08 51.79
C PHE A 343 46.93 -36.81 51.70
N ARG A 344 47.56 -35.62 51.68
CA ARG A 344 46.88 -34.34 51.48
C ARG A 344 46.34 -34.20 50.06
N GLU A 345 47.15 -34.51 49.05
CA GLU A 345 46.74 -34.49 47.64
C GLU A 345 45.65 -35.54 47.35
N ILE A 346 45.70 -36.70 48.01
CA ILE A 346 44.60 -37.68 47.95
C ILE A 346 43.29 -37.07 48.44
N ALA A 347 43.30 -36.43 49.62
CA ALA A 347 42.11 -35.80 50.17
C ALA A 347 41.60 -34.63 49.31
N GLU A 348 42.51 -33.86 48.69
CA GLU A 348 42.17 -32.79 47.75
C GLU A 348 41.52 -33.34 46.46
N CYS A 349 42.04 -34.44 45.91
CA CYS A 349 41.44 -35.13 44.76
C CYS A 349 40.06 -35.71 45.08
N GLU A 350 39.91 -36.40 46.22
CA GLU A 350 38.63 -36.96 46.67
C GLU A 350 37.57 -35.85 46.86
N ASN A 351 37.96 -34.69 47.40
CA ASN A 351 37.06 -33.55 47.56
C ASN A 351 36.65 -32.94 46.21
N GLU A 352 37.58 -32.77 45.27
CA GLU A 352 37.26 -32.30 43.90
C GLU A 352 36.36 -33.30 43.14
N VAL A 353 36.58 -34.61 43.31
CA VAL A 353 35.71 -35.68 42.77
C VAL A 353 34.30 -35.57 43.37
N GLY A 354 34.19 -35.37 44.68
CA GLY A 354 32.90 -35.18 45.35
C GLY A 354 32.13 -33.99 44.79
N LYS A 355 32.78 -32.82 44.70
CA LYS A 355 32.19 -31.60 44.13
C LYS A 355 31.74 -31.79 42.68
N LEU A 356 32.59 -32.39 41.84
CA LEU A 356 32.25 -32.64 40.44
C LEU A 356 31.12 -33.65 40.28
N SER A 357 31.07 -34.68 41.12
CA SER A 357 29.98 -35.67 41.10
C SER A 357 28.62 -35.01 41.35
N GLU A 358 28.58 -34.01 42.24
CA GLU A 358 27.38 -33.19 42.50
C GLU A 358 27.07 -32.19 41.37
N GLU A 359 28.11 -31.59 40.75
CA GLU A 359 27.96 -30.60 39.66
C GLU A 359 27.62 -31.22 38.29
N LEU A 360 28.13 -32.42 37.99
CA LEU A 360 28.02 -33.07 36.68
C LEU A 360 26.58 -33.26 36.17
N PRO A 361 25.59 -33.67 37.01
CA PRO A 361 24.19 -33.72 36.59
C PRO A 361 23.66 -32.36 36.13
N SER A 362 24.05 -31.29 36.82
CA SER A 362 23.69 -29.92 36.45
C SER A 362 24.37 -29.50 35.15
N ILE A 363 25.65 -29.79 34.99
CA ILE A 363 26.41 -29.49 33.75
C ILE A 363 25.82 -30.24 32.55
N ARG A 364 25.39 -31.49 32.71
CA ARG A 364 24.71 -32.27 31.66
C ARG A 364 23.38 -31.63 31.26
N LYS A 365 22.59 -31.18 32.23
CA LYS A 365 21.35 -30.43 31.95
C LYS A 365 21.62 -29.15 31.17
N HIS A 366 22.69 -28.41 31.52
CA HIS A 366 23.09 -27.22 30.76
C HIS A 366 23.54 -27.57 29.33
N LEU A 367 24.27 -28.67 29.12
CA LEU A 367 24.65 -29.16 27.80
C LEU A 367 23.45 -29.49 26.90
N ASP A 368 22.40 -30.09 27.48
CA ASP A 368 21.16 -30.35 26.75
C ASP A 368 20.47 -29.04 26.33
N GLY A 369 20.38 -28.06 27.24
CA GLY A 369 19.84 -26.73 26.92
C GLY A 369 20.66 -25.98 25.87
N LEU A 370 22.00 -26.02 25.97
CA LEU A 370 22.91 -25.47 24.95
C LEU A 370 22.72 -26.14 23.59
N SER A 371 22.47 -27.45 23.57
CA SER A 371 22.19 -28.19 22.33
C SER A 371 20.87 -27.75 21.70
N GLN A 372 19.82 -27.55 22.49
CA GLN A 372 18.54 -27.02 22.01
C GLN A 372 18.68 -25.61 21.43
N ARG A 373 19.42 -24.73 22.12
CA ARG A 373 19.72 -23.37 21.65
C ARG A 373 20.56 -23.36 20.38
N ALA A 374 21.54 -24.26 20.25
CA ALA A 374 22.34 -24.40 19.03
C ALA A 374 21.47 -24.78 17.83
N VAL A 375 20.57 -25.75 17.99
CA VAL A 375 19.59 -26.13 16.94
C VAL A 375 18.70 -24.95 16.56
N LEU A 376 18.24 -24.16 17.54
CA LEU A 376 17.42 -22.98 17.29
C LEU A 376 18.16 -21.91 16.45
N ILE A 377 19.42 -21.63 16.80
CA ILE A 377 20.32 -20.72 16.06
C ILE A 377 20.49 -21.22 14.61
N GLU A 378 20.83 -22.49 14.42
CA GLU A 378 21.05 -23.09 13.10
C GLU A 378 19.78 -23.07 12.24
N SER A 379 18.64 -23.45 12.82
CA SER A 379 17.34 -23.47 12.12
C SER A 379 16.85 -22.09 11.68
N THR A 380 17.47 -21.01 12.20
CA THR A 380 17.16 -19.61 11.87
C THR A 380 18.28 -18.96 11.04
N GLY A 381 19.26 -19.75 10.57
CA GLY A 381 20.34 -19.25 9.71
C GLY A 381 21.49 -18.58 10.47
N GLY A 382 21.58 -18.72 11.79
CA GLY A 382 22.66 -18.17 12.63
C GLY A 382 24.01 -18.90 12.51
N GLY A 383 24.05 -19.95 11.69
CA GLY A 383 25.20 -20.82 11.51
C GLY A 383 25.48 -21.72 12.72
N VAL A 384 26.53 -22.54 12.59
CA VAL A 384 26.90 -23.54 13.61
C VAL A 384 27.46 -22.86 14.86
N VAL A 385 27.09 -23.39 16.02
CA VAL A 385 27.69 -23.01 17.31
C VAL A 385 29.04 -23.70 17.48
N VAL A 386 30.11 -22.91 17.56
CA VAL A 386 31.48 -23.44 17.67
C VAL A 386 31.80 -23.76 19.13
N GLY A 387 32.41 -24.93 19.38
CA GLY A 387 32.90 -25.31 20.71
C GLY A 387 31.95 -26.19 21.52
N LEU A 388 30.69 -26.35 21.11
CA LEU A 388 29.74 -27.23 21.80
C LEU A 388 30.20 -28.70 21.79
N GLU A 389 30.69 -29.19 20.65
CA GLU A 389 31.19 -30.56 20.54
C GLU A 389 32.44 -30.78 21.40
N LYS A 390 33.37 -29.83 21.38
CA LYS A 390 34.56 -29.86 22.25
C LYS A 390 34.17 -29.89 23.74
N LEU A 391 33.16 -29.12 24.13
CA LEU A 391 32.65 -29.13 25.50
C LEU A 391 32.02 -30.48 25.88
N ARG A 392 31.30 -31.11 24.94
CA ARG A 392 30.72 -32.45 25.12
C ARG A 392 31.81 -33.50 25.32
N GLU A 393 32.87 -33.47 24.50
CA GLU A 393 34.05 -34.33 24.66
C GLU A 393 34.73 -34.11 26.01
N LEU A 394 34.93 -32.86 26.42
CA LEU A 394 35.55 -32.51 27.70
C LEU A 394 34.72 -32.99 28.91
N CYS A 395 33.39 -32.83 28.86
CA CYS A 395 32.48 -33.33 29.88
C CYS A 395 32.52 -34.87 29.95
N GLY A 396 32.61 -35.54 28.81
CA GLY A 396 32.83 -36.98 28.72
C GLY A 396 34.13 -37.40 29.39
N ALA A 397 35.25 -36.72 29.09
CA ALA A 397 36.55 -37.00 29.67
C ALA A 397 36.57 -36.81 31.20
N VAL A 398 35.96 -35.73 31.70
CA VAL A 398 35.84 -35.48 33.15
C VAL A 398 34.98 -36.55 33.83
N THR A 399 33.86 -36.95 33.22
CA THR A 399 32.99 -38.01 33.76
C THR A 399 33.78 -39.32 33.92
N VAL A 400 34.46 -39.77 32.86
CA VAL A 400 35.27 -41.00 32.89
C VAL A 400 36.35 -40.92 33.97
N LYS A 401 36.98 -39.74 34.11
CA LYS A 401 38.03 -39.54 35.11
C LYS A 401 37.48 -39.56 36.55
N VAL A 402 36.32 -38.96 36.79
CA VAL A 402 35.62 -38.97 38.09
C VAL A 402 35.20 -40.39 38.47
N GLU A 403 34.64 -41.16 37.54
CA GLU A 403 34.23 -42.55 37.77
C GLU A 403 35.44 -43.48 38.00
N GLY A 404 36.54 -43.27 37.28
CA GLY A 404 37.76 -44.07 37.39
C GLY A 404 38.74 -43.66 38.49
N LEU A 405 38.58 -42.48 39.10
CA LEU A 405 39.53 -41.99 40.11
C LEU A 405 39.44 -42.75 41.44
N GLY A 406 38.30 -43.35 41.76
CA GLY A 406 38.15 -44.16 42.97
C GLY A 406 39.19 -45.28 43.07
N SER A 407 39.39 -46.04 41.98
CA SER A 407 40.39 -47.09 41.94
C SER A 407 41.83 -46.55 41.92
N ILE A 408 42.06 -45.43 41.23
CA ILE A 408 43.39 -44.79 41.18
C ILE A 408 43.79 -44.26 42.56
N VAL A 409 42.85 -43.69 43.31
CA VAL A 409 43.07 -43.19 44.66
C VAL A 409 43.32 -44.33 45.64
N GLU A 410 42.56 -45.43 45.56
CA GLU A 410 42.82 -46.63 46.36
C GLU A 410 44.22 -47.21 46.10
N ASP A 411 44.61 -47.33 44.83
CA ASP A 411 45.95 -47.82 44.44
C ASP A 411 47.07 -46.92 44.96
N SER A 412 46.91 -45.59 44.83
CA SER A 412 47.87 -44.61 45.34
C SER A 412 47.95 -44.62 46.87
N ARG A 413 46.82 -44.81 47.55
CA ARG A 413 46.74 -44.93 49.02
C ARG A 413 47.48 -46.17 49.50
N GLU A 414 47.32 -47.30 48.82
CA GLU A 414 47.99 -48.55 49.19
C GLU A 414 49.51 -48.48 48.95
N LYS A 415 49.93 -47.90 47.80
CA LYS A 415 51.36 -47.63 47.54
C LYS A 415 51.98 -46.68 48.57
N LEU A 416 51.24 -45.66 49.02
CA LEU A 416 51.70 -44.75 50.07
C LEU A 416 51.81 -45.43 51.43
N LYS A 417 50.84 -46.29 51.79
CA LYS A 417 50.94 -47.11 53.01
C LYS A 417 52.15 -48.03 52.97
N GLN A 418 52.39 -48.74 51.88
CA GLN A 418 53.55 -49.63 51.72
C GLN A 418 54.87 -48.87 51.85
N ARG A 419 54.98 -47.71 51.17
CA ARG A 419 56.17 -46.86 51.23
C ARG A 419 56.40 -46.25 52.61
N MET A 420 55.34 -45.86 53.32
CA MET A 420 55.44 -45.40 54.71
C MET A 420 55.79 -46.54 55.67
N GLY A 421 55.21 -47.73 55.48
CA GLY A 421 55.54 -48.94 56.23
C GLY A 421 57.02 -49.30 56.08
N GLY A 422 57.53 -49.36 54.84
CA GLY A 422 58.95 -49.61 54.60
C GLY A 422 59.87 -48.54 55.22
N ARG A 423 59.48 -47.27 55.23
CA ARG A 423 60.24 -46.21 55.93
C ARG A 423 60.18 -46.36 57.45
N ILE A 424 59.06 -46.84 58.01
CA ILE A 424 58.96 -47.15 59.44
C ILE A 424 59.90 -48.31 59.77
N ASP A 425 59.87 -49.38 58.98
CA ASP A 425 60.76 -50.54 59.15
C ASP A 425 62.24 -50.13 59.05
N GLU A 426 62.61 -49.29 58.09
CA GLU A 426 63.97 -48.74 57.97
C GLU A 426 64.37 -47.89 59.18
N LEU A 427 63.44 -47.06 59.68
CA LEU A 427 63.68 -46.22 60.86
C LEU A 427 63.77 -47.05 62.14
N GLU A 428 62.96 -48.10 62.27
CA GLU A 428 63.02 -49.08 63.35
C GLU A 428 64.33 -49.85 63.30
N GLU A 429 64.76 -50.33 62.13
CA GLU A 429 66.05 -51.00 61.97
C GLU A 429 67.22 -50.04 62.28
N MET A 430 67.14 -48.78 61.84
CA MET A 430 68.13 -47.77 62.24
C MET A 430 68.09 -47.51 63.75
N ALA A 431 66.91 -47.40 64.35
CA ALA A 431 66.76 -47.21 65.79
C ALA A 431 67.30 -48.41 66.57
N GLU A 432 67.09 -49.64 66.12
CA GLU A 432 67.65 -50.87 66.68
C GLU A 432 69.18 -50.92 66.50
N ARG A 433 69.70 -50.52 65.33
CA ARG A 433 71.15 -50.39 65.08
C ARG A 433 71.77 -49.30 65.97
N TYR A 434 71.08 -48.19 66.21
CA TYR A 434 71.51 -47.15 67.13
C TYR A 434 71.44 -47.62 68.58
N ALA A 435 70.37 -48.31 68.98
CA ALA A 435 70.19 -48.86 70.32
C ALA A 435 71.23 -49.96 70.64
N SER A 436 71.57 -50.81 69.66
CA SER A 436 72.61 -51.83 69.78
C SER A 436 74.03 -51.25 69.80
N ARG A 437 74.25 -50.04 69.26
CA ARG A 437 75.50 -49.27 69.46
C ARG A 437 75.58 -48.55 70.80
N TRP A 438 74.47 -48.44 71.54
CA TRP A 438 74.41 -47.79 72.85
C TRP A 438 74.48 -48.78 74.02
N LYS A 439 74.33 -50.08 73.75
CA LYS A 439 74.74 -51.17 74.65
C LYS A 439 76.22 -51.47 74.46
#